data_AF-K9E658-F1
#
_entry.id   AF-K9E658-F1
#
_cell.length_a   1.000
_cell.length_b   1.000
_cell.length_c   1.000
_cell.angle_alpha   90.00
_cell.angle_beta   90.00
_cell.angle_gamma   90.00
#
_symmetry.space_group_name_H-M   'P 1'
#
loop_
_entity.id
_entity.type
_entity.pdbx_description
1 polymer ?
#
loop_
_entity_poly.entity_id
_entity_poly.type
_entity_poly.pdbx_seq_one_letter_code
_entity_poly.pdbx_strand_id
1 'polypeptide(L)'
;MITIKDIYVGARIILNDPERPDDVSLKGTVCKIQELGSGGDYGYTASVLPDAEFMELPGIKDNTLYGLTNCFGFDMDLLPQVETPESNLHLLQKFNICIHVKDNNDIFYAAFYKEIVSMLDAYGYEIKQPMFPGEAPEGIKGKNSIYCHPKELAGKCMPGQLNDIERMLRFATTFEIRSVKSKPIWDYDDNELLEQYHLKCDNVIRETLLTNFRTSNPDVYLNTSTVIKKLCEEIKIETLTNRVLIGCEQAENYLYSAFDELVKEGLIIIDPLTPGRANITNSRTAD
;
A
#
# COMPACT_ATOMS: atom_id res chain seq x y z
N MET A 1 -19.51 20.96 19.14
CA MET A 1 -19.56 19.78 20.03
C MET A 1 -20.03 18.57 19.24
N ILE A 2 -19.29 17.46 19.31
CA ILE A 2 -19.58 16.23 18.56
C ILE A 2 -19.76 15.08 19.56
N THR A 3 -20.83 14.29 19.43
CA THR A 3 -21.00 13.09 20.26
C THR A 3 -20.09 11.96 19.79
N ILE A 4 -19.79 10.99 20.65
CA ILE A 4 -18.98 9.83 20.26
C ILE A 4 -19.58 9.01 19.10
N LYS A 5 -20.90 9.05 18.93
CA LYS A 5 -21.60 8.33 17.85
C LYS A 5 -21.46 9.02 16.49
N ASP A 6 -21.16 10.31 16.50
CA ASP A 6 -21.09 11.13 15.30
C ASP A 6 -19.64 11.31 14.81
N ILE A 7 -18.64 10.91 15.60
CA ILE A 7 -17.23 10.98 15.22
C ILE A 7 -16.68 9.62 14.78
N TYR A 8 -15.71 9.63 13.87
CA TYR A 8 -15.09 8.43 13.34
C TYR A 8 -13.62 8.68 12.99
N VAL A 9 -12.81 7.61 12.95
CA VAL A 9 -11.42 7.69 12.51
C VAL A 9 -11.37 8.10 11.04
N GLY A 10 -10.57 9.12 10.73
CA GLY A 10 -10.53 9.75 9.41
C GLY A 10 -11.44 10.98 9.27
N ALA A 11 -12.30 11.26 10.25
CA ALA A 11 -13.07 12.50 10.26
C ALA A 11 -12.16 13.73 10.27
N ARG A 12 -12.57 14.77 9.55
CA ARG A 12 -11.93 16.09 9.56
C ARG A 12 -12.61 16.93 10.62
N ILE A 13 -11.82 17.55 11.48
CA ILE A 13 -12.31 18.38 12.59
C ILE A 13 -11.68 19.75 12.57
N ILE A 14 -12.37 20.70 13.19
CA ILE A 14 -11.84 21.98 13.62
C ILE A 14 -11.95 22.06 15.15
N LEU A 15 -10.86 22.43 15.81
CA LEU A 15 -10.82 22.69 17.25
C LEU A 15 -11.32 24.12 17.48
N ASN A 16 -12.39 24.22 18.25
CA ASN A 16 -13.01 25.46 18.67
C ASN A 16 -12.88 25.52 20.20
N ASP A 17 -11.74 26.03 20.68
CA ASP A 17 -11.52 26.24 22.11
C ASP A 17 -12.39 27.43 22.59
N PRO A 18 -13.47 27.20 23.35
CA PRO A 18 -14.35 28.26 23.79
C PRO A 18 -13.68 29.19 24.82
N GLU A 19 -12.60 28.74 25.47
CA GLU A 19 -11.81 29.54 26.42
C GLU A 19 -10.78 30.43 25.70
N ARG A 20 -10.51 30.17 24.42
CA ARG A 20 -9.55 30.91 23.58
C ARG A 20 -10.10 31.22 22.18
N PRO A 21 -11.16 32.04 22.07
CA PRO A 21 -11.84 32.31 20.81
C PRO A 21 -10.99 33.07 19.77
N ASP A 22 -9.91 33.72 20.20
CA ASP A 22 -9.00 34.48 19.33
C ASP A 22 -7.82 33.64 18.81
N ASP A 23 -7.65 32.41 19.31
CA ASP A 23 -6.61 31.50 18.84
C ASP A 23 -6.98 30.91 17.47
N VAL A 24 -5.95 30.60 16.68
CA VAL A 24 -6.13 29.96 15.38
C VAL A 24 -6.79 28.59 15.57
N SER A 25 -8.01 28.43 15.05
CA SER A 25 -8.75 27.16 15.11
C SER A 25 -8.02 26.05 14.34
N LEU A 26 -7.37 25.15 15.09
CA LEU A 26 -6.62 24.02 14.55
C LEU A 26 -7.53 23.12 13.73
N LYS A 27 -7.12 22.76 12.53
CA LYS A 27 -7.78 21.72 11.74
C LYS A 27 -6.90 20.48 11.65
N GLY A 28 -7.55 19.33 11.57
CA GLY A 28 -6.84 18.07 11.47
C GLY A 28 -7.72 16.88 11.18
N THR A 29 -7.09 15.71 11.16
CA THR A 29 -7.72 14.43 10.90
C THR A 29 -7.68 13.56 12.15
N VAL A 30 -8.82 12.98 12.52
CA VAL A 30 -8.92 12.07 13.67
C VAL A 30 -8.16 10.77 13.38
N CYS A 31 -7.15 10.48 14.19
CA CYS A 31 -6.34 9.27 14.08
C CYS A 31 -6.85 8.15 14.97
N LYS A 32 -7.32 8.48 16.19
CA LYS A 32 -7.81 7.55 17.21
C LYS A 32 -8.87 8.23 18.07
N ILE A 33 -9.85 7.45 18.53
CA ILE A 33 -10.86 7.87 19.49
C ILE A 33 -10.72 6.99 20.74
N GLN A 34 -10.73 7.61 21.91
CA GLN A 34 -10.64 6.92 23.19
C GLN A 34 -11.77 7.36 24.11
N GLU A 35 -12.60 6.41 24.54
CA GLU A 35 -13.60 6.63 25.57
C GLU A 35 -12.95 6.91 26.92
N LEU A 36 -13.41 7.98 27.56
CA LEU A 36 -13.19 8.26 28.95
C LEU A 36 -14.39 7.65 29.67
N GLY A 37 -14.19 6.70 30.58
CA GLY A 37 -15.29 5.99 31.27
C GLY A 37 -16.25 6.87 32.10
N SER A 38 -16.12 8.20 32.02
CA SER A 38 -16.98 9.24 32.57
C SER A 38 -17.24 10.32 31.51
N GLY A 39 -18.43 10.93 31.51
CA GLY A 39 -18.77 12.07 30.62
C GLY A 39 -19.86 11.81 29.58
N GLY A 40 -20.52 10.64 29.61
CA GLY A 40 -21.64 10.33 28.72
C GLY A 40 -21.25 10.41 27.24
N ASP A 41 -22.15 10.92 26.39
CA ASP A 41 -21.93 11.00 24.94
C ASP A 41 -20.75 11.89 24.50
N TYR A 42 -20.17 12.69 25.41
CA TYR A 42 -19.01 13.56 25.16
C TYR A 42 -17.76 13.12 25.94
N GLY A 43 -17.84 12.02 26.70
CA GLY A 43 -16.75 11.47 27.49
C GLY A 43 -15.74 10.74 26.63
N TYR A 44 -15.08 11.43 25.71
CA TYR A 44 -14.04 10.86 24.86
C TYR A 44 -12.99 11.89 24.48
N THR A 45 -11.81 11.40 24.14
CA THR A 45 -10.76 12.17 23.47
C THR A 45 -10.54 11.63 22.05
N ALA A 46 -10.16 12.53 21.15
CA ALA A 46 -9.67 12.20 19.84
C ALA A 46 -8.19 12.61 19.74
N SER A 47 -7.33 11.69 19.32
CA SER A 47 -5.98 12.04 18.89
C SER A 47 -6.05 12.49 17.44
N VAL A 48 -5.68 13.73 17.18
CA VAL A 48 -5.84 14.44 15.92
C VAL A 48 -4.47 14.76 15.33
N LEU A 49 -4.26 14.40 14.06
CA LEU A 49 -3.12 14.84 13.27
C LEU A 49 -3.44 16.22 12.69
N PRO A 50 -2.76 17.30 13.13
CA PRO A 50 -3.00 18.64 12.59
C PRO A 50 -2.57 18.75 11.13
N ASP A 51 -3.22 19.64 10.38
CA ASP A 51 -2.76 19.97 9.04
C ASP A 51 -1.35 20.56 9.06
N ALA A 52 -0.64 20.40 7.95
CA ALA A 52 0.74 20.84 7.82
C ALA A 52 0.95 22.31 8.21
N GLU A 53 -0.03 23.18 7.93
CA GLU A 53 0.04 24.61 8.26
C GLU A 53 0.03 24.89 9.78
N PHE A 54 -0.60 24.04 10.59
CA PHE A 54 -0.66 24.22 12.04
C PHE A 54 0.54 23.60 12.75
N MET A 55 1.21 22.62 12.14
CA MET A 55 2.37 21.95 12.74
C MET A 55 3.58 22.87 12.97
N GLU A 56 3.66 23.97 12.23
CA GLU A 56 4.73 24.97 12.37
C GLU A 56 4.47 25.98 13.49
N LEU A 57 3.28 25.95 14.12
CA LEU A 57 2.95 26.85 15.22
C LEU A 57 3.68 26.43 16.51
N PRO A 58 4.38 27.36 17.21
CA PRO A 58 5.17 27.04 18.41
C PRO A 58 4.39 26.31 19.51
N GLY A 59 3.12 26.66 19.73
CA GLY A 59 2.29 26.03 20.76
C GLY A 59 1.84 24.60 20.45
N ILE A 60 1.85 24.19 19.19
CA ILE A 60 1.44 22.85 18.73
C ILE A 60 2.65 21.93 18.68
N LYS A 61 3.76 22.40 18.08
CA LYS A 61 4.99 21.62 17.92
C LYS A 61 5.50 21.04 19.25
N ASP A 62 5.42 21.82 20.33
CA ASP A 62 6.00 21.47 21.62
C ASP A 62 5.05 20.68 22.55
N ASN A 63 3.75 20.61 22.23
CA ASN A 63 2.72 19.96 23.05
C ASN A 63 2.07 18.75 22.37
N THR A 64 2.68 18.22 21.30
CA THR A 64 2.15 17.09 20.54
C THR A 64 2.83 15.78 20.89
N LEU A 65 2.04 14.73 21.12
CA LEU A 65 2.57 13.37 21.24
C LEU A 65 2.75 12.80 19.82
N TYR A 66 4.00 12.61 19.39
CA TYR A 66 4.32 12.16 18.03
C TYR A 66 3.67 13.01 16.92
N GLY A 67 3.51 14.32 17.16
CA GLY A 67 2.84 15.23 16.24
C GLY A 67 1.30 15.20 16.31
N LEU A 68 0.71 14.45 17.24
CA LEU A 68 -0.74 14.43 17.48
C LEU A 68 -1.14 15.38 18.61
N THR A 69 -2.28 16.05 18.42
CA THR A 69 -2.96 16.85 19.45
C THR A 69 -4.14 16.05 19.99
N ASN A 70 -4.31 16.01 21.31
CA ASN A 70 -5.50 15.40 21.91
C ASN A 70 -6.59 16.46 22.07
N CYS A 71 -7.77 16.16 21.56
CA CYS A 71 -8.92 17.05 21.57
C CYS A 71 -10.10 16.38 22.27
N PHE A 72 -10.88 17.14 23.03
CA PHE A 72 -12.09 16.65 23.68
C PHE A 72 -13.31 16.81 22.78
N GLY A 73 -14.28 15.89 22.86
CA GLY A 73 -15.48 15.92 22.02
C GLY A 73 -16.30 17.22 22.10
N PHE A 74 -16.22 17.93 23.22
CA PHE A 74 -16.91 19.20 23.42
C PHE A 74 -16.17 20.42 22.84
N ASP A 75 -14.88 20.30 22.49
CA ASP A 75 -14.09 21.40 21.90
C ASP A 75 -13.93 21.28 20.37
N MET A 76 -14.65 20.35 19.73
CA MET A 76 -14.51 20.07 18.29
C MET A 76 -15.82 20.23 17.54
N ASP A 77 -15.71 20.56 16.26
CA ASP A 77 -16.77 20.47 15.25
C ASP A 77 -16.29 19.73 14.00
N LEU A 78 -17.21 19.01 13.35
CA LEU A 78 -16.92 18.27 12.12
C LEU A 78 -16.82 19.23 10.94
N LEU A 79 -15.77 19.07 10.14
CA LEU A 79 -15.67 19.70 8.83
C LEU A 79 -16.39 18.84 7.78
N PRO A 80 -16.90 19.45 6.69
CA PRO A 80 -17.54 18.72 5.61
C PRO A 80 -16.65 17.61 5.07
N GLN A 81 -17.24 16.43 4.86
CA GLN A 81 -16.54 15.30 4.26
C GLN A 81 -16.18 15.63 2.81
N VAL A 82 -14.90 15.46 2.47
CA VAL A 82 -14.45 15.51 1.06
C VAL A 82 -14.60 14.09 0.51
N GLU A 83 -15.44 13.91 -0.51
CA GLU A 83 -15.58 12.62 -1.19
C GLU A 83 -14.28 12.28 -1.92
N THR A 84 -13.71 11.11 -1.62
CA THR A 84 -12.59 10.58 -2.39
C THR A 84 -13.13 9.80 -3.59
N PRO A 85 -12.69 10.07 -4.83
CA PRO A 85 -13.14 9.32 -6.00
C PRO A 85 -12.85 7.82 -5.86
N GLU A 86 -13.82 6.96 -6.23
CA GLU A 86 -13.71 5.49 -6.15
C GLU A 86 -12.51 4.94 -6.93
N SER A 87 -12.08 5.61 -8.00
CA SER A 87 -10.91 5.24 -8.81
C SER A 87 -9.59 5.20 -8.04
N ASN A 88 -9.51 5.84 -6.86
CA ASN A 88 -8.32 5.82 -6.01
C ASN A 88 -8.31 4.70 -4.96
N LEU A 89 -9.32 3.82 -4.93
CA LEU A 89 -9.45 2.77 -3.90
C LEU A 89 -8.49 1.59 -4.08
N HIS A 90 -8.05 1.31 -5.31
CA HIS A 90 -7.14 0.19 -5.61
C HIS A 90 -5.67 0.60 -5.67
N LEU A 91 -5.38 1.89 -5.87
CA LEU A 91 -4.00 2.36 -5.89
C LEU A 91 -3.48 2.47 -4.46
N LEU A 92 -2.40 1.76 -4.18
CA LEU A 92 -1.64 1.87 -2.93
C LEU A 92 -0.19 2.26 -3.23
N GLN A 93 0.52 2.67 -2.20
CA GLN A 93 1.94 2.93 -2.23
C GLN A 93 2.66 1.92 -1.35
N LYS A 94 3.43 1.02 -1.97
CA LYS A 94 4.38 0.15 -1.27
C LYS A 94 5.59 0.98 -0.87
N PHE A 95 6.06 0.81 0.36
CA PHE A 95 7.23 1.54 0.84
C PHE A 95 8.21 0.67 1.62
N ASN A 96 9.46 1.14 1.63
CA ASN A 96 10.54 0.68 2.48
C ASN A 96 11.22 1.93 3.07
N ILE A 97 11.23 2.04 4.39
CA ILE A 97 11.85 3.13 5.15
C ILE A 97 13.05 2.54 5.89
N CYS A 98 14.25 2.80 5.37
CA CYS A 98 15.47 2.39 6.06
C CYS A 98 15.69 3.28 7.27
N ILE A 99 15.97 2.68 8.42
CA ILE A 99 16.16 3.38 9.68
C ILE A 99 17.51 3.03 10.30
N HIS A 100 17.97 3.89 11.20
CA HIS A 100 19.12 3.63 12.05
C HIS A 100 18.69 3.74 13.52
N VAL A 101 18.73 2.61 14.24
CA VAL A 101 18.48 2.58 15.68
C VAL A 101 19.72 3.13 16.40
N LYS A 102 19.51 4.09 17.30
CA LYS A 102 20.57 4.89 17.94
C LYS A 102 21.31 4.13 19.05
N ASP A 103 20.66 3.17 19.69
CA ASP A 103 21.29 2.30 20.69
C ASP A 103 21.13 0.83 20.27
N ASN A 104 22.23 0.27 19.73
CA ASN A 104 22.29 -1.13 19.29
C ASN A 104 22.80 -2.07 20.39
N ASN A 105 22.96 -1.58 21.64
CA ASN A 105 23.43 -2.41 22.75
C ASN A 105 22.31 -3.27 23.38
N ASP A 106 21.06 -3.05 22.98
CA ASP A 106 19.95 -3.89 23.36
C ASP A 106 19.94 -5.16 22.50
N ILE A 107 20.13 -6.32 23.15
CA ILE A 107 20.17 -7.65 22.52
C ILE A 107 18.88 -7.91 21.69
N PHE A 108 17.78 -7.19 21.96
CA PHE A 108 16.47 -7.42 21.34
C PHE A 108 15.76 -6.18 20.78
N TYR A 109 16.41 -5.02 20.69
CA TYR A 109 15.77 -3.77 20.21
C TYR A 109 14.49 -3.40 21.00
N ALA A 110 14.42 -3.70 22.30
CA ALA A 110 13.21 -3.52 23.10
C ALA A 110 12.78 -2.05 23.21
N ALA A 111 13.73 -1.12 23.34
CA ALA A 111 13.42 0.31 23.36
C ALA A 111 12.78 0.79 22.04
N PHE A 112 13.34 0.33 20.90
CA PHE A 112 12.79 0.59 19.57
C PHE A 112 11.37 0.03 19.44
N TYR A 113 11.16 -1.24 19.80
CA TYR A 113 9.85 -1.86 19.69
C TYR A 113 8.80 -1.20 20.57
N LYS A 114 9.18 -0.84 21.80
CA LYS A 114 8.29 -0.10 22.71
C LYS A 114 7.87 1.23 22.10
N GLU A 115 8.82 2.01 21.57
CA GLU A 115 8.52 3.31 20.99
C GLU A 115 7.66 3.18 19.72
N ILE A 116 8.05 2.34 18.75
CA ILE A 116 7.32 2.22 17.48
C ILE A 116 5.90 1.69 17.69
N VAL A 117 5.69 0.74 18.62
CA VAL A 117 4.36 0.23 18.96
C VAL A 117 3.51 1.33 19.60
N SER A 118 4.07 2.13 20.52
CA SER A 118 3.37 3.26 21.11
C SER A 118 3.00 4.33 20.07
N MET A 119 3.89 4.61 19.10
CA MET A 119 3.61 5.54 18.00
C MET A 119 2.45 5.05 17.13
N LEU A 120 2.51 3.79 16.70
CA LEU A 120 1.47 3.18 15.87
C LEU A 120 0.11 3.14 16.60
N ASP A 121 0.10 2.73 17.87
CA ASP A 121 -1.10 2.72 18.69
C ASP A 121 -1.71 4.12 18.83
N ALA A 122 -0.88 5.17 19.04
CA ALA A 122 -1.35 6.55 19.11
C ALA A 122 -1.99 7.02 17.78
N TYR A 123 -1.45 6.57 16.65
CA TYR A 123 -2.01 6.83 15.33
C TYR A 123 -3.20 5.91 14.96
N GLY A 124 -3.66 5.07 15.88
CA GLY A 124 -4.82 4.21 15.71
C GLY A 124 -4.58 2.99 14.85
N TYR A 125 -3.34 2.51 14.77
CA TYR A 125 -3.03 1.21 14.19
C TYR A 125 -3.33 0.10 15.20
N GLU A 126 -3.94 -0.97 14.73
CA GLU A 126 -4.04 -2.23 15.45
C GLU A 126 -2.69 -2.96 15.37
N ILE A 127 -2.18 -3.43 16.51
CA ILE A 127 -0.84 -4.01 16.61
C ILE A 127 -0.94 -5.53 16.56
N LYS A 128 -0.46 -6.13 15.46
CA LYS A 128 -0.21 -7.57 15.39
C LYS A 128 1.10 -7.90 16.06
N GLN A 129 1.01 -8.70 17.11
CA GLN A 129 2.18 -9.18 17.84
C GLN A 129 2.89 -10.30 17.06
N PRO A 130 4.22 -10.44 17.22
CA PRO A 130 4.98 -11.52 16.63
C PRO A 130 4.40 -12.89 16.99
N MET A 131 4.27 -13.79 16.02
CA MET A 131 3.86 -15.18 16.26
C MET A 131 5.04 -16.06 16.70
N PHE A 132 6.26 -15.69 16.34
CA PHE A 132 7.47 -16.47 16.66
C PHE A 132 8.64 -15.57 17.12
N PRO A 133 9.61 -16.11 17.89
CA PRO A 133 10.81 -15.38 18.26
C PRO A 133 11.58 -14.87 17.04
N GLY A 134 11.85 -13.56 17.01
CA GLY A 134 12.59 -12.91 15.92
C GLY A 134 11.72 -12.29 14.82
N GLU A 135 10.39 -12.48 14.85
CA GLU A 135 9.46 -11.71 14.03
C GLU A 135 9.21 -10.32 14.64
N ALA A 136 9.09 -9.30 13.80
CA ALA A 136 8.78 -7.94 14.25
C ALA A 136 7.25 -7.71 14.29
N PRO A 137 6.75 -6.81 15.15
CA PRO A 137 5.34 -6.45 15.15
C PRO A 137 4.93 -5.78 13.82
N GLU A 138 3.65 -5.86 13.50
CA GLU A 138 3.05 -5.17 12.36
C GLU A 138 1.90 -4.27 12.84
N GLY A 139 1.92 -3.00 12.45
CA GLY A 139 0.77 -2.11 12.64
C GLY A 139 -0.17 -2.18 11.43
N ILE A 140 -1.48 -2.27 11.66
CA ILE A 140 -2.50 -2.31 10.60
C ILE A 140 -3.58 -1.25 10.84
N LYS A 141 -3.94 -0.50 9.79
CA LYS A 141 -5.02 0.49 9.82
C LYS A 141 -5.72 0.54 8.47
N GLY A 142 -6.88 -0.11 8.35
CA GLY A 142 -7.57 -0.27 7.06
C GLY A 142 -6.65 -0.97 6.04
N LYS A 143 -6.44 -0.34 4.88
CA LYS A 143 -5.51 -0.85 3.85
C LYS A 143 -4.02 -0.56 4.14
N ASN A 144 -3.72 0.26 5.15
CA ASN A 144 -2.34 0.59 5.52
C ASN A 144 -1.75 -0.51 6.42
N SER A 145 -0.49 -0.88 6.18
CA SER A 145 0.26 -1.75 7.10
C SER A 145 1.74 -1.37 7.17
N ILE A 146 2.35 -1.58 8.35
CA ILE A 146 3.75 -1.26 8.65
C ILE A 146 4.39 -2.40 9.45
N TYR A 147 5.22 -3.20 8.78
CA TYR A 147 6.08 -4.20 9.41
C TYR A 147 7.32 -3.54 10.00
N CYS A 148 7.56 -3.75 11.30
CA CYS A 148 8.45 -2.90 12.09
C CYS A 148 9.84 -3.50 12.33
N HIS A 149 10.56 -3.91 11.29
CA HIS A 149 11.90 -4.45 11.47
C HIS A 149 12.93 -3.34 11.82
N PRO A 150 13.83 -3.55 12.80
CA PRO A 150 14.72 -2.50 13.36
C PRO A 150 15.77 -1.93 12.39
N LYS A 151 15.87 -2.47 11.17
CA LYS A 151 16.72 -1.92 10.09
C LYS A 151 15.91 -1.26 8.97
N GLU A 152 14.66 -1.68 8.80
CA GLU A 152 13.84 -1.26 7.69
C GLU A 152 12.36 -1.49 8.03
N LEU A 153 11.58 -0.41 8.04
CA LEU A 153 10.13 -0.51 8.10
C LEU A 153 9.61 -0.76 6.69
N ALA A 154 8.77 -1.78 6.51
CA ALA A 154 8.24 -2.13 5.20
C ALA A 154 6.72 -2.20 5.26
N GLY A 155 6.05 -1.79 4.19
CA GLY A 155 4.60 -1.75 4.24
C GLY A 155 3.92 -1.21 3.00
N LYS A 156 2.66 -0.87 3.18
CA LYS A 156 1.79 -0.29 2.17
C LYS A 156 0.88 0.75 2.80
N CYS A 157 0.48 1.75 2.04
CA CYS A 157 -0.48 2.75 2.48
C CYS A 157 -1.25 3.34 1.31
N MET A 158 -2.38 3.99 1.59
CA MET A 158 -3.08 4.80 0.60
C MET A 158 -2.19 5.96 0.11
N PRO A 159 -2.34 6.42 -1.15
CA PRO A 159 -1.65 7.61 -1.64
C PRO A 159 -1.84 8.81 -0.70
N GLY A 160 -0.75 9.54 -0.43
CA GLY A 160 -0.74 10.67 0.51
C GLY A 160 -0.46 10.29 1.97
N GLN A 161 -0.76 9.07 2.40
CA GLN A 161 -0.53 8.62 3.78
C GLN A 161 0.95 8.35 4.10
N LEU A 162 1.79 8.13 3.08
CA LEU A 162 3.24 7.93 3.30
C LEU A 162 3.89 9.15 3.96
N ASN A 163 3.45 10.36 3.61
CA ASN A 163 3.96 11.59 4.21
C ASN A 163 3.58 11.68 5.69
N ASP A 164 2.37 11.24 6.06
CA ASP A 164 1.92 11.21 7.45
C ASP A 164 2.70 10.17 8.26
N ILE A 165 2.97 9.00 7.68
CA ILE A 165 3.83 7.96 8.28
C ILE A 165 5.25 8.49 8.49
N GLU A 166 5.85 9.11 7.49
CA GLU A 166 7.17 9.72 7.63
C GLU A 166 7.18 10.79 8.72
N ARG A 167 6.17 11.64 8.76
CA ARG A 167 6.04 12.71 9.77
C ARG A 167 5.96 12.12 11.17
N MET A 168 5.10 11.12 11.38
CA MET A 168 5.01 10.37 12.64
C MET A 168 6.40 9.88 13.06
N LEU A 169 7.08 9.14 12.17
CA LEU A 169 8.38 8.50 12.46
C LEU A 169 9.50 9.50 12.77
N ARG A 170 9.42 10.75 12.32
CA ARG A 170 10.41 11.78 12.64
C ARG A 170 10.39 12.23 14.10
N PHE A 171 9.32 11.93 14.84
CA PHE A 171 9.27 12.15 16.29
C PHE A 171 9.98 11.05 17.09
N ALA A 172 10.47 9.99 16.44
CA ALA A 172 11.16 8.91 17.12
C ALA A 172 12.47 9.39 17.78
N THR A 173 12.68 8.93 19.00
CA THR A 173 13.89 9.21 19.78
C THR A 173 14.88 8.05 19.69
N THR A 174 14.42 6.80 19.54
CA THR A 174 15.24 5.58 19.52
C THR A 174 15.82 5.26 18.15
N PHE A 175 15.29 5.84 17.07
CA PHE A 175 15.80 5.67 15.71
C PHE A 175 15.72 6.95 14.90
N GLU A 176 16.31 6.93 13.71
CA GLU A 176 16.21 8.00 12.72
C GLU A 176 15.99 7.42 11.32
N ILE A 177 15.27 8.16 10.47
CA ILE A 177 15.03 7.78 9.08
C ILE A 177 16.29 8.08 8.26
N ARG A 178 16.77 7.08 7.51
CA ARG A 178 17.91 7.22 6.59
C ARG A 178 17.47 7.46 5.16
N SER A 179 16.47 6.73 4.71
CA SER A 179 15.94 6.87 3.35
C SER A 179 14.55 6.29 3.25
N VAL A 180 13.74 6.86 2.37
CA VAL A 180 12.41 6.34 2.04
C VAL A 180 12.39 5.98 0.56
N LYS A 181 11.93 4.77 0.27
CA LYS A 181 11.66 4.30 -1.09
C LYS A 181 10.21 3.92 -1.16
N SER A 182 9.57 4.27 -2.26
CA SER A 182 8.20 3.85 -2.51
C SER A 182 7.92 3.65 -3.98
N LYS A 183 6.91 2.84 -4.27
CA LYS A 183 6.39 2.64 -5.62
C LYS A 183 4.88 2.38 -5.58
N PRO A 184 4.14 2.79 -6.62
CA PRO A 184 2.74 2.44 -6.73
C PRO A 184 2.57 0.93 -6.85
N ILE A 185 1.53 0.40 -6.23
CA ILE A 185 1.08 -0.99 -6.37
C ILE A 185 -0.45 -1.02 -6.41
N TRP A 186 -1.00 -2.10 -6.93
CA TRP A 186 -2.45 -2.26 -7.02
C TRP A 186 -2.99 -3.33 -6.06
N ASP A 187 -4.14 -3.02 -5.46
CA ASP A 187 -4.94 -3.92 -4.62
C ASP A 187 -6.11 -4.47 -5.45
N TYR A 188 -5.77 -5.16 -6.53
CA TYR A 188 -6.72 -5.90 -7.36
C TYR A 188 -6.82 -7.34 -6.88
N ASP A 189 -8.02 -7.88 -6.87
CA ASP A 189 -8.22 -9.33 -6.88
C ASP A 189 -7.89 -9.95 -8.25
N ASP A 190 -7.97 -11.27 -8.37
CA ASP A 190 -7.58 -11.98 -9.59
C ASP A 190 -8.48 -11.63 -10.80
N ASN A 191 -9.78 -11.39 -10.58
CA ASN A 191 -10.72 -11.04 -11.65
C ASN A 191 -10.49 -9.59 -12.11
N GLU A 192 -10.37 -8.68 -11.15
CA GLU A 192 -10.06 -7.27 -11.41
C GLU A 192 -8.73 -7.16 -12.17
N LEU A 193 -7.71 -7.91 -11.76
CA LEU A 193 -6.41 -7.95 -12.41
C LEU A 193 -6.51 -8.44 -13.87
N LEU A 194 -7.32 -9.48 -14.12
CA LEU A 194 -7.57 -9.97 -15.48
C LEU A 194 -8.27 -8.92 -16.34
N GLU A 195 -9.29 -8.24 -15.81
CA GLU A 195 -9.95 -7.11 -16.50
C GLU A 195 -8.96 -5.99 -16.83
N GLN A 196 -8.01 -5.68 -15.94
CA GLN A 196 -6.97 -4.70 -16.24
C GLN A 196 -6.04 -5.13 -17.37
N TYR A 197 -5.74 -6.43 -17.52
CA TYR A 197 -4.99 -6.91 -18.67
C TYR A 197 -5.78 -6.72 -19.97
N HIS A 198 -7.08 -7.02 -19.97
CA HIS A 198 -7.95 -6.77 -21.10
C HIS A 198 -7.95 -5.28 -21.50
N LEU A 199 -8.19 -4.39 -20.54
CA LEU A 199 -8.19 -2.93 -20.77
C LEU A 199 -6.85 -2.41 -21.30
N LYS A 200 -5.73 -2.93 -20.78
CA LYS A 200 -4.38 -2.46 -21.12
C LYS A 200 -3.88 -3.02 -22.46
N CYS A 201 -4.24 -4.25 -22.80
CA CYS A 201 -3.53 -5.02 -23.81
C CYS A 201 -4.39 -5.47 -25.01
N ASP A 202 -5.72 -5.55 -24.90
CA ASP A 202 -6.56 -6.19 -25.94
C ASP A 202 -6.39 -5.59 -27.34
N ASN A 203 -6.15 -4.28 -27.42
CA ASN A 203 -5.96 -3.58 -28.68
C ASN A 203 -4.62 -3.87 -29.38
N VAL A 204 -3.63 -4.44 -28.67
CA VAL A 204 -2.26 -4.65 -29.18
C VAL A 204 -1.75 -6.08 -29.04
N ILE A 205 -2.36 -6.90 -28.19
CA ILE A 205 -1.80 -8.20 -27.77
C ILE A 205 -1.66 -9.17 -28.93
N ARG A 206 -2.64 -9.20 -29.85
CA ARG A 206 -2.65 -10.08 -31.01
C ARG A 206 -1.46 -9.80 -31.92
N GLU A 207 -1.28 -8.55 -32.33
CA GLU A 207 -0.13 -8.13 -33.16
C GLU A 207 1.20 -8.33 -32.43
N THR A 208 1.21 -8.12 -31.11
CA THR A 208 2.40 -8.34 -30.28
C THR A 208 2.83 -9.81 -30.29
N LEU A 209 1.88 -10.74 -30.14
CA LEU A 209 2.13 -12.18 -30.23
C LEU A 209 2.62 -12.57 -31.63
N LEU A 210 1.90 -12.17 -32.69
CA LEU A 210 2.28 -12.47 -34.08
C LEU A 210 3.67 -11.93 -34.43
N THR A 211 4.03 -10.76 -33.92
CA THR A 211 5.36 -10.17 -34.12
C THR A 211 6.44 -10.95 -33.38
N ASN A 212 6.21 -11.32 -32.12
CA ASN A 212 7.21 -12.03 -31.32
C ASN A 212 7.38 -13.50 -31.72
N PHE A 213 6.38 -14.12 -32.35
CA PHE A 213 6.45 -15.46 -32.92
C PHE A 213 6.89 -15.50 -34.40
N ARG A 214 7.09 -14.35 -35.04
CA ARG A 214 7.55 -14.29 -36.43
C ARG A 214 8.98 -14.78 -36.55
N THR A 215 9.22 -15.67 -37.51
CA THR A 215 10.56 -16.13 -37.90
C THR A 215 10.80 -15.85 -39.37
N SER A 216 12.04 -15.57 -39.77
CA SER A 216 12.38 -15.33 -41.18
C SER A 216 12.48 -16.62 -42.01
N ASN A 217 12.46 -17.78 -41.33
CA ASN A 217 12.56 -19.10 -41.94
C ASN A 217 11.36 -19.94 -41.46
N PRO A 218 10.51 -20.44 -42.38
CA PRO A 218 9.30 -21.20 -42.04
C PRO A 218 9.57 -22.54 -41.35
N ASP A 219 10.82 -23.04 -41.37
CA ASP A 219 11.23 -24.26 -40.67
C ASP A 219 11.72 -24.00 -39.23
N VAL A 220 11.79 -22.74 -38.80
CA VAL A 220 12.25 -22.35 -37.45
C VAL A 220 11.07 -22.02 -36.57
N TYR A 221 11.02 -22.67 -35.41
CA TYR A 221 10.03 -22.45 -34.35
C TYR A 221 10.71 -21.91 -33.09
N LEU A 222 10.04 -21.00 -32.39
CA LEU A 222 10.52 -20.41 -31.14
C LEU A 222 9.93 -21.18 -29.95
N ASN A 223 10.67 -21.25 -28.86
CA ASN A 223 10.16 -21.83 -27.62
C ASN A 223 9.03 -20.95 -27.06
N THR A 224 7.83 -21.53 -26.96
CA THR A 224 6.60 -20.82 -26.61
C THR A 224 6.67 -20.23 -25.21
N SER A 225 7.07 -21.02 -24.22
CA SER A 225 7.13 -20.56 -22.83
C SER A 225 8.17 -19.45 -22.64
N THR A 226 9.29 -19.48 -23.37
CA THR A 226 10.28 -18.40 -23.37
C THR A 226 9.69 -17.09 -23.92
N VAL A 227 8.97 -17.14 -25.04
CA VAL A 227 8.34 -15.95 -25.63
C VAL A 227 7.25 -15.40 -24.71
N ILE A 228 6.34 -16.27 -24.23
CA ILE A 228 5.26 -15.86 -23.34
C ILE A 228 5.81 -15.29 -22.04
N LYS A 229 6.82 -15.90 -21.41
CA LYS A 229 7.43 -15.39 -20.18
C LYS A 229 8.06 -14.02 -20.37
N LYS A 230 8.71 -13.78 -21.51
CA LYS A 230 9.23 -12.45 -21.85
C LYS A 230 8.10 -11.42 -21.91
N LEU A 231 7.01 -11.73 -22.62
CA LEU A 231 5.85 -10.84 -22.74
C LEU A 231 5.14 -10.62 -21.39
N CYS A 232 5.09 -11.64 -20.52
CA CYS A 232 4.53 -11.50 -19.18
C CYS A 232 5.23 -10.41 -18.39
N GLU A 233 6.57 -10.38 -18.40
CA GLU A 233 7.35 -9.33 -17.72
C GLU A 233 7.10 -7.93 -18.32
N GLU A 234 6.80 -7.83 -19.62
CA GLU A 234 6.49 -6.56 -20.28
C GLU A 234 5.09 -6.03 -19.91
N ILE A 235 4.08 -6.90 -19.81
CA ILE A 235 2.70 -6.48 -19.53
C ILE A 235 2.36 -6.43 -18.04
N LYS A 236 3.17 -7.06 -17.18
CA LYS A 236 2.92 -7.28 -15.76
C LYS A 236 2.37 -6.05 -15.03
N ILE A 237 1.30 -6.27 -14.28
CA ILE A 237 0.75 -5.29 -13.34
C ILE A 237 1.17 -5.71 -11.93
N GLU A 238 1.89 -4.84 -11.22
CA GLU A 238 2.32 -5.12 -9.85
C GLU A 238 1.17 -5.01 -8.85
N THR A 239 0.77 -6.14 -8.25
CA THR A 239 -0.25 -6.20 -7.19
C THR A 239 0.32 -6.57 -5.82
N LEU A 240 -0.52 -6.48 -4.79
CA LEU A 240 -0.20 -6.98 -3.43
C LEU A 240 0.09 -8.48 -3.36
N THR A 241 -0.60 -9.26 -4.20
CA THR A 241 -0.57 -10.72 -4.20
C THR A 241 0.48 -11.31 -5.12
N ASN A 242 1.18 -10.49 -5.91
CA ASN A 242 2.33 -10.88 -6.74
C ASN A 242 3.52 -11.32 -5.86
N ARG A 243 3.39 -12.45 -5.18
CA ARG A 243 4.51 -13.18 -4.59
C ARG A 243 5.39 -13.64 -5.75
N VAL A 244 6.71 -13.61 -5.54
CA VAL A 244 7.75 -14.01 -6.51
C VAL A 244 7.52 -15.40 -7.15
N LEU A 245 6.66 -16.23 -6.54
CA LEU A 245 6.29 -17.57 -7.02
C LEU A 245 4.90 -17.67 -7.70
N ILE A 246 4.01 -16.67 -7.57
CA ILE A 246 2.59 -16.74 -8.00
C ILE A 246 2.23 -15.57 -8.95
N GLY A 247 2.96 -14.46 -8.88
CA GLY A 247 2.66 -13.19 -9.58
C GLY A 247 2.89 -13.15 -11.09
N CYS A 248 2.90 -14.29 -11.77
CA CYS A 248 2.84 -14.37 -13.24
C CYS A 248 1.62 -15.13 -13.75
N GLU A 249 0.87 -15.83 -12.88
CA GLU A 249 -0.19 -16.75 -13.35
C GLU A 249 -1.27 -16.03 -14.15
N GLN A 250 -1.75 -14.87 -13.72
CA GLN A 250 -2.82 -14.17 -14.47
C GLN A 250 -2.34 -13.49 -15.75
N ALA A 251 -1.10 -12.98 -15.79
CA ALA A 251 -0.52 -12.48 -17.02
C ALA A 251 -0.28 -13.61 -18.03
N GLU A 252 0.22 -14.76 -17.54
CA GLU A 252 0.41 -15.97 -18.33
C GLU A 252 -0.93 -16.50 -18.86
N ASN A 253 -1.96 -16.61 -18.02
CA ASN A 253 -3.30 -17.06 -18.40
C ASN A 253 -3.89 -16.17 -19.49
N TYR A 254 -3.80 -14.84 -19.34
CA TYR A 254 -4.25 -13.89 -20.35
C TYR A 254 -3.52 -14.09 -21.68
N LEU A 255 -2.19 -14.18 -21.65
CA LEU A 255 -1.36 -14.36 -22.85
C LEU A 255 -1.59 -15.71 -23.53
N TYR A 256 -1.71 -16.80 -22.77
CA TYR A 256 -2.01 -18.12 -23.32
C TYR A 256 -3.42 -18.17 -23.91
N SER A 257 -4.41 -17.50 -23.33
CA SER A 257 -5.74 -17.39 -23.92
C SER A 257 -5.69 -16.72 -25.29
N ALA A 258 -5.00 -15.57 -25.40
CA ALA A 258 -4.84 -14.88 -26.68
C ALA A 258 -4.00 -15.69 -27.69
N PHE A 259 -2.97 -16.40 -27.23
CA PHE A 259 -2.17 -17.31 -28.05
C PHE A 259 -3.00 -18.47 -28.60
N ASP A 260 -3.80 -19.12 -27.75
CA ASP A 260 -4.64 -20.26 -28.14
C ASP A 260 -5.70 -19.86 -29.17
N GLU A 261 -6.23 -18.62 -29.10
CA GLU A 261 -7.08 -18.06 -30.14
C GLU A 261 -6.36 -17.94 -31.49
N LEU A 262 -5.15 -17.40 -31.50
CA LEU A 262 -4.35 -17.29 -32.73
C LEU A 262 -3.96 -18.66 -33.30
N VAL A 263 -3.76 -19.68 -32.45
CA VAL A 263 -3.54 -21.07 -32.89
C VAL A 263 -4.82 -21.64 -33.51
N LYS A 264 -5.99 -21.44 -32.88
CA LYS A 264 -7.29 -21.89 -33.42
C LYS A 264 -7.61 -21.23 -34.77
N GLU A 265 -7.23 -19.96 -34.93
CA GLU A 265 -7.38 -19.21 -36.18
C GLU A 265 -6.34 -19.60 -37.26
N GLY A 266 -5.33 -20.41 -36.90
CA GLY A 266 -4.26 -20.81 -37.81
C GLY A 266 -3.23 -19.72 -38.09
N LEU A 267 -3.23 -18.64 -37.31
CA LEU A 267 -2.26 -17.54 -37.41
C LEU A 267 -0.96 -17.83 -36.65
N ILE A 268 -0.98 -18.78 -35.71
CA ILE A 268 0.20 -19.37 -35.08
C ILE A 268 0.18 -20.88 -35.33
N ILE A 269 1.32 -21.42 -35.74
CA ILE A 269 1.53 -22.84 -36.02
C ILE A 269 2.43 -23.42 -34.92
N ILE A 270 1.96 -24.49 -34.28
CA ILE A 270 2.73 -25.29 -33.33
C ILE A 270 3.57 -26.31 -34.11
N ASP A 271 4.85 -26.45 -33.73
CA ASP A 271 5.78 -27.39 -34.36
C ASP A 271 5.20 -28.82 -34.33
N PRO A 272 4.97 -29.46 -35.50
CA PRO A 272 4.44 -30.82 -35.57
C PRO A 272 5.44 -31.89 -35.09
N LEU A 273 6.72 -31.55 -34.87
CA LEU A 273 7.77 -32.47 -34.42
C LEU A 273 8.15 -32.25 -32.96
N THR A 274 7.66 -33.08 -32.04
CA THR A 274 8.52 -33.53 -30.91
C THR A 274 8.12 -34.86 -30.26
N PRO A 275 8.26 -36.02 -30.94
CA PRO A 275 8.38 -37.29 -30.24
C PRO A 275 9.73 -37.30 -29.49
N GLY A 276 9.70 -37.21 -28.15
CA GLY A 276 10.89 -37.34 -27.29
C GLY A 276 11.30 -36.10 -26.48
N ARG A 277 10.65 -34.95 -26.65
CA ARG A 277 10.77 -33.78 -25.73
C ARG A 277 9.40 -33.41 -25.16
N ALA A 278 8.83 -34.30 -24.35
CA ALA A 278 7.45 -34.23 -23.87
C ALA A 278 6.99 -32.93 -23.17
N ASN A 279 7.87 -31.95 -22.95
CA ASN A 279 7.59 -30.76 -22.14
C ASN A 279 8.00 -29.43 -22.81
N ILE A 280 8.29 -29.41 -24.12
CA ILE A 280 8.71 -28.17 -24.81
C ILE A 280 7.85 -27.94 -26.05
N THR A 281 6.95 -26.95 -25.97
CA THR A 281 6.14 -26.47 -27.10
C THR A 281 6.91 -25.41 -27.88
N ASN A 282 7.13 -25.61 -29.18
CA ASN A 282 7.66 -24.57 -30.06
C ASN A 282 6.58 -24.07 -31.02
N SER A 283 6.61 -22.79 -31.37
CA SER A 283 5.59 -22.15 -32.21
C SER A 283 6.19 -21.06 -33.09
N ARG A 284 5.50 -20.74 -34.18
CA ARG A 284 5.80 -19.60 -35.06
C ARG A 284 4.53 -19.00 -35.63
N THR A 285 4.61 -17.78 -36.13
CA THR A 285 3.53 -17.15 -36.89
C THR A 285 3.37 -17.83 -38.26
N ALA A 286 2.13 -17.96 -38.73
CA ALA A 286 1.82 -18.39 -40.09
C ALA A 286 2.17 -17.27 -41.08
N ASP A 287 2.66 -17.66 -42.26
CA ASP A 287 3.02 -16.74 -43.35
C ASP A 287 1.78 -16.23 -44.11
#